data_AF-A0A7J9MGR2-F1
#
_entry.id   AF-A0A7J9MGR2-F1
#
_cell.length_a   1.000
_cell.length_b   1.000
_cell.length_c   1.000
_cell.angle_alpha   90.00
_cell.angle_beta   90.00
_cell.angle_gamma   90.00
#
_symmetry.space_group_name_H-M   'P 1'
#
loop_
_entity.id
_entity.type
_entity.pdbx_description
1 polymer ?
#
loop_
_entity_poly.entity_id
_entity_poly.type
_entity_poly.pdbx_seq_one_letter_code
_entity_poly.pdbx_strand_id
1 'polypeptide(L)'
;KCVGSYLGHPIFKVISLKVLPCVHSVKNSTPEQKKVENEFSRLLKVAERTTGLYFSYDTNLTLSTQRLYDLGNESKMLPLWRQAEPRFLWNSYMLEALIDKKLDPYLLPVVQGSIPYGTINSSILWHEKRGADSEGHVANFVETEQIIQINGFTSSFVQVRGSIPFLWEQIVDLTYKPKFEIVRPEEAPQIAERHFLDLRKMYGSVLAVDLLNKICGHVHFERLSFLYDQIADFLVKNGYFLLNEESEKMEQLGVVRTNCIDCLDRTNIT
;
A
#
# COMPACT_ATOMS: atom_id res chain seq x y z
N LYS A 1 -17.31 -2.68 11.20
CA LYS A 1 -17.72 -1.45 11.94
C LYS A 1 -17.53 -0.26 11.03
N CYS A 2 -18.51 0.64 10.87
CA CYS A 2 -18.32 1.88 10.13
C CYS A 2 -17.31 2.77 10.89
N VAL A 3 -16.28 3.25 10.22
CA VAL A 3 -15.18 4.04 10.81
C VAL A 3 -15.05 5.45 10.24
N GLY A 4 -15.80 5.77 9.18
CA GLY A 4 -15.77 7.06 8.53
C GLY A 4 -16.42 6.99 7.15
N SER A 5 -16.21 8.03 6.36
CA SER A 5 -16.65 8.10 4.97
C SER A 5 -15.50 8.57 4.07
N TYR A 6 -15.46 8.06 2.84
CA TYR A 6 -14.57 8.49 1.77
C TYR A 6 -15.42 9.02 0.62
N LEU A 7 -15.27 10.32 0.31
CA LEU A 7 -16.07 10.99 -0.73
C LEU A 7 -17.59 10.79 -0.54
N GLY A 8 -18.05 10.78 0.72
CA GLY A 8 -19.45 10.53 1.08
C GLY A 8 -19.86 9.05 1.20
N HIS A 9 -19.02 8.11 0.77
CA HIS A 9 -19.29 6.67 0.86
C HIS A 9 -18.80 6.08 2.19
N PRO A 10 -19.57 5.21 2.86
CA PRO A 10 -19.16 4.64 4.14
C PRO A 10 -17.97 3.69 4.02
N ILE A 11 -17.03 3.81 4.96
CA ILE A 11 -15.87 2.93 5.10
C ILE A 11 -16.08 2.02 6.30
N PHE A 12 -15.84 0.72 6.10
CA PHE A 12 -15.96 -0.29 7.14
C PHE A 12 -14.60 -0.89 7.48
N LYS A 13 -14.33 -0.99 8.79
CA LYS A 13 -13.21 -1.76 9.34
C LYS A 13 -13.66 -3.18 9.69
N VAL A 14 -12.87 -4.16 9.27
CA VAL A 14 -13.03 -5.57 9.68
C VAL A 14 -12.68 -5.69 11.16
N ILE A 15 -13.60 -6.24 11.95
CA ILE A 15 -13.45 -6.37 13.41
C ILE A 15 -12.82 -7.71 13.78
N SER A 16 -13.18 -8.76 13.04
CA SER A 16 -12.74 -10.13 13.29
C SER A 16 -12.71 -10.90 11.97
N LEU A 17 -11.68 -11.70 11.78
CA LEU A 17 -11.61 -12.71 10.74
C LEU A 17 -11.78 -14.09 11.37
N LYS A 18 -12.44 -14.99 10.64
CA LYS A 18 -12.59 -16.38 11.04
C LYS A 18 -12.43 -17.27 9.81
N VAL A 19 -11.52 -18.22 9.89
CA VAL A 19 -11.29 -19.24 8.89
C VAL A 19 -12.23 -20.40 9.20
N LEU A 20 -13.10 -20.71 8.24
CA LEU A 20 -14.05 -21.80 8.36
C LEU A 20 -13.54 -23.00 7.57
N PRO A 21 -13.22 -24.12 8.23
CA PRO A 21 -12.78 -25.33 7.52
C PRO A 21 -13.97 -25.96 6.79
N CYS A 22 -13.78 -26.29 5.52
CA CYS A 22 -14.74 -27.06 4.74
C CYS A 22 -14.43 -28.56 4.91
N VAL A 23 -15.13 -29.23 5.83
CA VAL A 23 -15.33 -30.70 5.96
C VAL A 23 -14.34 -31.58 6.75
N HIS A 24 -14.85 -32.03 7.92
CA HIS A 24 -14.93 -33.36 8.57
C HIS A 24 -14.05 -34.62 8.27
N SER A 25 -12.97 -34.62 7.49
CA SER A 25 -12.27 -35.90 7.14
C SER A 25 -11.00 -36.27 7.94
N VAL A 26 -10.80 -35.75 9.16
CA VAL A 26 -9.58 -36.06 9.96
C VAL A 26 -9.51 -37.52 10.44
N LYS A 27 -10.59 -38.31 10.28
CA LYS A 27 -10.63 -39.70 10.75
C LYS A 27 -9.71 -40.64 9.96
N ASN A 28 -9.40 -40.35 8.68
CA ASN A 28 -8.64 -41.26 7.81
C ASN A 28 -7.30 -40.70 7.29
N SER A 29 -6.85 -39.52 7.74
CA SER A 29 -5.59 -38.91 7.27
C SER A 29 -4.35 -39.55 7.91
N THR A 30 -3.25 -39.62 7.14
CA THR A 30 -1.96 -40.13 7.63
C THR A 30 -1.36 -39.22 8.71
N PRO A 31 -0.43 -39.72 9.55
CA PRO A 31 0.25 -38.91 10.57
C PRO A 31 0.95 -37.66 9.99
N GLU A 32 1.55 -37.79 8.80
CA GLU A 32 2.23 -36.70 8.11
C GLU A 32 1.25 -35.63 7.63
N GLN A 33 0.10 -36.04 7.05
CA GLN A 33 -0.97 -35.13 6.66
C GLN A 33 -1.50 -34.35 7.86
N LYS A 34 -1.72 -35.01 9.00
CA LYS A 34 -2.14 -34.36 10.25
C LYS A 34 -1.10 -33.35 10.75
N LYS A 35 0.19 -33.63 10.58
CA LYS A 35 1.26 -32.69 10.96
C LYS A 35 1.21 -31.43 10.10
N VAL A 36 1.11 -31.59 8.78
CA VAL A 36 1.03 -30.47 7.83
C VAL A 36 -0.25 -29.65 8.01
N GLU A 37 -1.40 -30.30 8.16
CA GLU A 37 -2.68 -29.62 8.44
C GLU A 37 -2.62 -28.80 9.74
N ASN A 38 -1.99 -29.34 10.78
CA ASN A 38 -1.78 -28.61 12.04
C ASN A 38 -0.88 -27.39 11.86
N GLU A 39 0.15 -27.48 11.02
CA GLU A 39 1.05 -26.37 10.72
C GLU A 39 0.32 -25.26 9.96
N PHE A 40 -0.40 -25.59 8.89
CA PHE A 40 -1.24 -24.62 8.16
C PHE A 40 -2.33 -24.03 9.05
N SER A 41 -2.96 -24.84 9.89
CA SER A 41 -3.97 -24.35 10.85
C SER A 41 -3.39 -23.33 11.82
N ARG A 42 -2.13 -23.48 12.24
CA ARG A 42 -1.45 -22.47 13.07
C ARG A 42 -1.20 -21.18 12.29
N LEU A 43 -0.73 -21.27 11.04
CA LEU A 43 -0.52 -20.10 10.18
C LEU A 43 -1.83 -19.35 9.90
N LEU A 44 -2.91 -20.08 9.62
CA LEU A 44 -4.24 -19.49 9.41
C LEU A 44 -4.75 -18.75 10.66
N LYS A 45 -4.52 -19.30 11.86
CA LYS A 45 -4.83 -18.62 13.13
C LYS A 45 -4.02 -17.34 13.34
N VAL A 46 -2.81 -17.25 12.78
CA VAL A 46 -2.03 -15.99 12.78
C VAL A 46 -2.66 -15.00 11.81
N ALA A 47 -3.03 -15.45 10.60
CA ALA A 47 -3.71 -14.61 9.61
C ALA A 47 -5.07 -14.06 10.12
N GLU A 48 -5.81 -14.81 10.93
CA GLU A 48 -7.05 -14.33 11.59
C GLU A 48 -6.82 -13.11 12.50
N ARG A 49 -5.59 -12.92 13.00
CA ARG A 49 -5.21 -11.77 13.84
C ARG A 49 -4.78 -10.55 13.01
N THR A 50 -4.87 -10.61 11.68
CA THR A 50 -4.56 -9.47 10.82
C THR A 50 -5.47 -8.31 11.16
N THR A 51 -4.86 -7.17 11.51
CA THR A 51 -5.58 -5.94 11.83
C THR A 51 -5.40 -4.90 10.73
N GLY A 52 -6.27 -3.88 10.75
CA GLY A 52 -6.15 -2.76 9.81
C GLY A 52 -6.68 -3.06 8.43
N LEU A 53 -7.69 -3.94 8.33
CA LEU A 53 -8.38 -4.23 7.08
C LEU A 53 -9.62 -3.35 6.94
N TYR A 54 -9.78 -2.73 5.78
CA TYR A 54 -10.86 -1.82 5.45
C TYR A 54 -11.47 -2.16 4.10
N PHE A 55 -12.75 -1.85 3.94
CA PHE A 55 -13.48 -2.00 2.69
C PHE A 55 -14.62 -0.99 2.62
N SER A 56 -15.15 -0.78 1.41
CA SER A 56 -16.43 -0.12 1.19
C SER A 56 -17.25 -0.92 0.20
N TYR A 57 -18.57 -0.90 0.35
CA TYR A 57 -19.49 -1.53 -0.61
C TYR A 57 -19.75 -0.64 -1.83
N ASP A 58 -19.52 0.67 -1.70
CA ASP A 58 -20.00 1.67 -2.65
C ASP A 58 -18.86 2.38 -3.39
N THR A 59 -17.62 2.25 -2.92
CA THR A 59 -16.47 2.92 -3.52
C THR A 59 -15.21 2.05 -3.47
N ASN A 60 -14.30 2.30 -4.41
CA ASN A 60 -13.05 1.57 -4.52
C ASN A 60 -11.94 2.26 -3.70
N LEU A 61 -11.61 1.67 -2.55
CA LEU A 61 -10.56 2.19 -1.65
C LEU A 61 -9.13 1.91 -2.11
N THR A 62 -8.94 1.14 -3.19
CA THR A 62 -7.61 0.80 -3.71
C THR A 62 -7.05 1.90 -4.61
N LEU A 63 -7.83 2.92 -4.94
CA LEU A 63 -7.42 4.02 -5.81
C LEU A 63 -7.48 5.33 -5.04
N SER A 64 -6.56 6.25 -5.35
CA SER A 64 -6.63 7.63 -4.87
C SER A 64 -7.80 8.39 -5.48
N THR A 65 -8.19 9.50 -4.87
CA THR A 65 -9.28 10.38 -5.30
C THR A 65 -9.09 10.83 -6.75
N GLN A 66 -7.88 11.25 -7.12
CA GLN A 66 -7.57 11.63 -8.50
C GLN A 66 -7.78 10.44 -9.47
N ARG A 67 -7.25 9.26 -9.14
CA ARG A 67 -7.38 8.08 -9.99
C ARG A 67 -8.84 7.62 -10.11
N LEU A 68 -9.63 7.74 -9.05
CA LEU A 68 -11.08 7.46 -9.07
C LEU A 68 -11.83 8.45 -9.95
N TYR A 69 -11.46 9.73 -9.87
CA TYR A 69 -12.06 10.77 -10.72
C TYR A 69 -11.78 10.49 -12.20
N ASP A 70 -10.53 10.17 -12.52
CA ASP A 70 -10.03 9.89 -13.86
C ASP A 70 -10.48 8.53 -14.43
N LEU A 71 -11.13 7.67 -13.63
CA LEU A 71 -11.76 6.47 -14.16
C LEU A 71 -12.78 6.85 -15.25
N GLY A 72 -12.58 6.29 -16.44
CA GLY A 72 -13.54 6.42 -17.54
C GLY A 72 -14.92 5.89 -17.17
N ASN A 73 -15.96 6.40 -17.85
CA ASN A 73 -17.34 6.02 -17.59
C ASN A 73 -17.57 4.51 -17.69
N GLU A 74 -16.91 3.83 -18.63
CA GLU A 74 -16.98 2.37 -18.77
C GLU A 74 -16.41 1.65 -17.53
N SER A 75 -15.25 2.10 -17.04
CA SER A 75 -14.61 1.52 -15.85
C SER A 75 -15.45 1.72 -14.59
N LYS A 76 -16.12 2.87 -14.45
CA LYS A 76 -17.03 3.15 -13.32
C LYS A 76 -18.23 2.21 -13.25
N MET A 77 -18.64 1.63 -14.38
CA MET A 77 -19.74 0.64 -14.45
C MET A 77 -19.30 -0.78 -14.09
N LEU A 78 -17.99 -1.05 -14.03
CA LEU A 78 -17.49 -2.36 -13.67
C LEU A 78 -17.66 -2.64 -12.17
N PRO A 79 -17.73 -3.90 -11.73
CA PRO A 79 -17.65 -4.23 -10.30
C PRO A 79 -16.37 -3.69 -9.66
N LEU A 80 -16.43 -3.31 -8.38
CA LEU A 80 -15.30 -2.69 -7.64
C LEU A 80 -13.99 -3.50 -7.76
N TRP A 81 -14.06 -4.83 -7.76
CA TRP A 81 -12.88 -5.69 -7.89
C TRP A 81 -12.17 -5.58 -9.24
N ARG A 82 -12.89 -5.24 -10.32
CA ARG A 82 -12.28 -5.01 -11.65
C ARG A 82 -11.68 -3.62 -11.78
N GLN A 83 -12.16 -2.68 -10.97
CA GLN A 83 -11.59 -1.33 -10.87
C GLN A 83 -10.36 -1.30 -9.95
N ALA A 84 -10.19 -2.33 -9.12
CA ALA A 84 -9.21 -2.32 -8.04
C ALA A 84 -7.77 -2.28 -8.58
N GLU A 85 -6.92 -1.49 -7.93
CA GLU A 85 -5.47 -1.52 -8.12
C GLU A 85 -4.92 -2.80 -7.45
N PRO A 86 -4.35 -3.74 -8.21
CA PRO A 86 -3.89 -5.02 -7.68
C PRO A 86 -2.90 -4.88 -6.52
N ARG A 87 -2.07 -3.82 -6.54
CA ARG A 87 -1.09 -3.52 -5.47
C ARG A 87 -1.68 -3.11 -4.15
N PHE A 88 -2.97 -2.77 -4.08
CA PHE A 88 -3.65 -2.43 -2.84
C PHE A 88 -4.78 -3.41 -2.48
N LEU A 89 -5.01 -4.41 -3.34
CA LEU A 89 -5.98 -5.47 -3.13
C LEU A 89 -5.40 -6.59 -2.24
N TRP A 90 -5.56 -6.45 -0.92
CA TRP A 90 -5.01 -7.39 0.07
C TRP A 90 -5.51 -8.83 -0.10
N ASN A 91 -6.80 -8.99 -0.44
CA ASN A 91 -7.41 -10.30 -0.61
C ASN A 91 -7.39 -10.82 -2.06
N SER A 92 -6.56 -10.26 -2.95
CA SER A 92 -6.48 -10.62 -4.37
C SER A 92 -6.44 -12.13 -4.61
N TYR A 93 -5.51 -12.83 -3.96
CA TYR A 93 -5.36 -14.28 -4.09
C TYR A 93 -6.61 -15.07 -3.65
N MET A 94 -7.30 -14.62 -2.61
CA MET A 94 -8.56 -15.26 -2.16
C MET A 94 -9.70 -15.04 -3.16
N LEU A 95 -9.66 -13.93 -3.90
CA LEU A 95 -10.68 -13.60 -4.88
C LEU A 95 -10.53 -14.40 -6.19
N GLU A 96 -9.34 -14.87 -6.54
CA GLU A 96 -9.08 -15.64 -7.79
C GLU A 96 -10.06 -16.79 -7.99
N ALA A 97 -10.25 -17.62 -6.95
CA ALA A 97 -11.16 -18.77 -7.02
C ALA A 97 -12.63 -18.36 -7.25
N LEU A 98 -13.03 -17.18 -6.77
CA LEU A 98 -14.38 -16.63 -6.96
C LEU A 98 -14.53 -15.96 -8.33
N ILE A 99 -13.46 -15.33 -8.84
CA ILE A 99 -13.39 -14.75 -10.19
C ILE A 99 -13.56 -15.85 -11.24
N ASP A 100 -12.87 -16.98 -11.10
CA ASP A 100 -12.97 -18.14 -12.00
C ASP A 100 -14.39 -18.70 -12.06
N LYS A 101 -15.15 -18.56 -10.96
CA LYS A 101 -16.56 -18.98 -10.87
C LYS A 101 -17.55 -17.89 -11.26
N LYS A 102 -17.09 -16.71 -11.70
CA LYS A 102 -17.90 -15.55 -12.10
C LYS A 102 -18.89 -15.11 -11.01
N LEU A 103 -18.45 -15.15 -9.75
CA LEU A 103 -19.25 -14.80 -8.58
C LEU A 103 -19.12 -13.31 -8.23
N ASP A 104 -19.35 -12.42 -9.21
CA ASP A 104 -19.13 -10.97 -9.10
C ASP A 104 -19.72 -10.33 -7.83
N PRO A 105 -20.96 -10.66 -7.38
CA PRO A 105 -21.55 -10.04 -6.17
C PRO A 105 -20.80 -10.35 -4.86
N TYR A 106 -19.93 -11.38 -4.85
CA TYR A 106 -19.18 -11.80 -3.67
C TYR A 106 -17.74 -11.28 -3.67
N LEU A 107 -17.32 -10.61 -4.74
CA LEU A 107 -15.97 -10.11 -4.93
C LEU A 107 -15.85 -8.71 -4.32
N LEU A 108 -15.49 -8.65 -3.03
CA LEU A 108 -15.31 -7.41 -2.28
C LEU A 108 -13.82 -7.09 -2.09
N PRO A 109 -13.31 -5.99 -2.65
CA PRO A 109 -11.95 -5.52 -2.40
C PRO A 109 -11.73 -5.15 -0.94
N VAL A 110 -10.62 -5.64 -0.37
CA VAL A 110 -10.16 -5.28 0.97
C VAL A 110 -8.78 -4.65 0.87
N VAL A 111 -8.59 -3.51 1.52
CA VAL A 111 -7.29 -2.84 1.67
C VAL A 111 -6.75 -3.08 3.08
N GLN A 112 -5.45 -3.22 3.21
CA GLN A 112 -4.77 -3.18 4.50
C GLN A 112 -4.20 -1.77 4.72
N GLY A 113 -4.14 -1.29 5.97
CA GLY A 113 -3.58 0.00 6.29
C GLY A 113 -4.16 0.66 7.53
N SER A 114 -4.29 1.98 7.49
CA SER A 114 -4.88 2.77 8.57
C SER A 114 -5.68 3.95 8.01
N ILE A 115 -6.83 4.22 8.60
CA ILE A 115 -7.67 5.37 8.22
C ILE A 115 -7.91 6.20 9.49
N PRO A 116 -6.96 7.08 9.88
CA PRO A 116 -7.26 8.16 10.81
C PRO A 116 -8.23 9.16 10.17
N TYR A 117 -8.96 9.93 11.00
CA TYR A 117 -9.89 10.95 10.51
C TYR A 117 -9.20 11.90 9.51
N GLY A 118 -9.62 11.89 8.24
CA GLY A 118 -9.11 12.78 7.19
C GLY A 118 -7.84 12.33 6.44
N THR A 119 -7.31 11.14 6.70
CA THR A 119 -6.16 10.60 5.93
C THR A 119 -6.36 9.10 5.71
N ILE A 120 -6.23 8.65 4.46
CA ILE A 120 -6.28 7.25 4.09
C ILE A 120 -4.86 6.78 3.80
N ASN A 121 -4.34 5.91 4.64
CA ASN A 121 -3.08 5.23 4.39
C ASN A 121 -3.40 3.82 3.89
N SER A 122 -3.28 3.59 2.59
CA SER A 122 -3.39 2.28 1.96
C SER A 122 -2.01 1.63 1.95
N SER A 123 -1.86 0.55 2.71
CA SER A 123 -0.59 -0.15 2.90
C SER A 123 -0.75 -1.62 2.57
N ILE A 124 -0.05 -2.13 1.56
CA ILE A 124 0.18 -3.58 1.49
C ILE A 124 1.47 -3.91 2.20
N LEU A 125 1.31 -4.63 3.31
CA LEU A 125 2.42 -5.22 4.03
C LEU A 125 2.75 -6.58 3.40
N TRP A 126 3.71 -6.59 2.48
CA TRP A 126 4.35 -7.85 2.07
C TRP A 126 5.24 -8.30 3.23
N HIS A 127 4.71 -9.21 4.06
CA HIS A 127 5.49 -9.86 5.09
C HIS A 127 6.63 -10.65 4.42
N GLU A 128 7.85 -10.37 4.89
CA GLU A 128 9.09 -11.17 4.76
C GLU A 128 10.12 -10.84 3.67
N LYS A 129 9.94 -9.84 2.80
CA LYS A 129 11.04 -9.42 1.91
C LYS A 129 11.33 -7.93 2.05
N ARG A 130 12.60 -7.58 2.21
CA ARG A 130 13.12 -6.22 2.02
C ARG A 130 13.54 -6.11 0.55
N GLY A 131 13.49 -4.90 -0.01
CA GLY A 131 13.92 -4.68 -1.39
C GLY A 131 12.82 -4.80 -2.44
N ALA A 132 13.22 -5.16 -3.65
CA ALA A 132 12.36 -5.37 -4.81
C ALA A 132 12.54 -6.77 -5.42
N ASP A 133 11.50 -7.25 -6.10
CA ASP A 133 11.61 -8.42 -6.99
C ASP A 133 12.28 -8.06 -8.33
N SER A 134 12.46 -9.06 -9.21
CA SER A 134 13.05 -8.85 -10.54
C SER A 134 12.22 -7.93 -11.44
N GLU A 135 10.92 -7.82 -11.19
CA GLU A 135 10.01 -6.99 -11.98
C GLU A 135 10.00 -5.54 -11.49
N GLY A 136 10.67 -5.24 -10.38
CA GLY A 136 10.74 -3.91 -9.78
C GLY A 136 9.61 -3.64 -8.78
N HIS A 137 8.84 -4.65 -8.34
CA HIS A 137 7.88 -4.46 -7.27
C HIS A 137 8.59 -4.44 -5.93
N VAL A 138 8.47 -3.32 -5.21
CA VAL A 138 9.09 -3.16 -3.89
C VAL A 138 8.18 -3.73 -2.80
N ALA A 139 8.81 -4.34 -1.81
CA ALA A 139 8.11 -4.69 -0.59
C ALA A 139 7.78 -3.45 0.26
N ASN A 140 6.81 -3.59 1.17
CA ASN A 140 6.35 -2.54 2.07
C ASN A 140 5.95 -1.23 1.33
N PHE A 141 5.36 -1.36 0.14
CA PHE A 141 4.84 -0.22 -0.60
C PHE A 141 3.57 0.31 0.08
N VAL A 142 3.54 1.61 0.32
CA VAL A 142 2.46 2.32 0.98
C VAL A 142 2.14 3.58 0.18
N GLU A 143 0.86 3.80 -0.05
CA GLU A 143 0.31 5.06 -0.53
C GLU A 143 -0.42 5.74 0.63
N THR A 144 -0.03 6.97 0.91
CA THR A 144 -0.67 7.84 1.88
C THR A 144 -1.41 8.92 1.13
N GLU A 145 -2.72 9.00 1.34
CA GLU A 145 -3.59 10.00 0.75
C GLU A 145 -4.18 10.89 1.85
N GLN A 146 -3.82 12.17 1.85
CA GLN A 146 -4.46 13.18 2.69
C GLN A 146 -5.61 13.84 1.93
N ILE A 147 -6.79 13.91 2.55
CA ILE A 147 -8.00 14.39 1.89
C ILE A 147 -8.66 15.47 2.72
N ILE A 148 -9.03 16.56 2.06
CA ILE A 148 -9.67 17.71 2.68
C ILE A 148 -10.91 18.06 1.85
N GLN A 149 -12.07 18.11 2.51
CA GLN A 149 -13.32 18.54 1.90
C GLN A 149 -13.85 19.78 2.63
N ILE A 150 -13.85 20.93 1.94
CA ILE A 150 -14.24 22.22 2.52
C ILE A 150 -15.01 23.02 1.47
N ASN A 151 -16.19 23.54 1.82
CA ASN A 151 -16.99 24.46 0.98
C ASN A 151 -17.18 23.98 -0.47
N GLY A 152 -17.51 22.70 -0.67
CA GLY A 152 -17.70 22.14 -2.02
C GLY A 152 -16.43 21.76 -2.76
N PHE A 153 -15.25 22.12 -2.23
CA PHE A 153 -13.96 21.69 -2.77
C PHE A 153 -13.53 20.37 -2.15
N THR A 154 -13.03 19.46 -2.99
CA THR A 154 -12.34 18.24 -2.56
C THR A 154 -10.88 18.32 -3.00
N SER A 155 -9.98 18.26 -2.03
CA SER A 155 -8.53 18.19 -2.28
C SER A 155 -7.98 16.85 -1.82
N SER A 156 -7.04 16.31 -2.59
CA SER A 156 -6.28 15.11 -2.26
C SER A 156 -4.79 15.33 -2.54
N PHE A 157 -3.95 14.89 -1.60
CA PHE A 157 -2.49 14.88 -1.76
C PHE A 157 -1.95 13.49 -1.47
N VAL A 158 -1.26 12.92 -2.45
CA VAL A 158 -0.70 11.57 -2.39
C VAL A 158 0.81 11.62 -2.17
N GLN A 159 1.29 10.81 -1.24
CA GLN A 159 2.70 10.49 -1.05
C GLN A 159 2.89 8.98 -1.07
N VAL A 160 4.07 8.52 -1.49
CA VAL A 160 4.39 7.09 -1.50
C VAL A 160 5.61 6.77 -0.66
N ARG A 161 5.63 5.57 -0.14
CA ARG A 161 6.73 5.04 0.66
C ARG A 161 6.97 3.60 0.24
N GLY A 162 8.21 3.16 0.21
CA GLY A 162 8.53 1.77 -0.11
C GLY A 162 9.92 1.36 0.28
N SER A 163 10.21 0.07 0.23
CA SER A 163 11.59 -0.42 0.32
C SER A 163 12.46 0.18 -0.80
N ILE A 164 13.77 0.26 -0.56
CA ILE A 164 14.74 0.65 -1.59
C ILE A 164 14.63 -0.36 -2.76
N PRO A 165 14.55 0.10 -4.03
CA PRO A 165 14.24 -0.75 -5.19
C PRO A 165 15.46 -1.53 -5.71
N PHE A 166 16.08 -2.29 -4.82
CA PHE A 166 17.14 -3.24 -5.16
C PHE A 166 16.78 -4.61 -4.59
N LEU A 167 17.31 -5.66 -5.18
CA LEU A 167 17.30 -6.96 -4.54
C LEU A 167 18.37 -6.94 -3.43
N TRP A 168 17.96 -6.95 -2.16
CA TRP A 168 18.91 -6.94 -1.06
C TRP A 168 18.47 -7.83 0.08
N GLU A 169 19.46 -8.45 0.71
CA GLU A 169 19.28 -9.29 1.87
C GLU A 169 19.90 -8.61 3.09
N GLN A 170 19.21 -8.76 4.22
CA GLN A 170 19.74 -8.35 5.51
C GLN A 170 20.31 -9.60 6.17
N ILE A 171 21.63 -9.64 6.34
CA ILE A 171 22.30 -10.76 6.99
C ILE A 171 22.07 -10.61 8.49
N VAL A 172 21.23 -11.48 9.05
CA VAL A 172 20.96 -11.50 10.49
C VAL A 172 22.19 -12.08 11.19
N ASP A 173 23.00 -11.21 11.79
CA ASP A 173 24.08 -11.58 12.69
C ASP A 173 23.79 -11.06 14.11
N LEU A 174 24.59 -11.47 15.10
CA LEU A 174 24.46 -10.99 16.49
C LEU A 174 24.90 -9.53 16.66
N THR A 175 25.15 -8.78 15.57
CA THR A 175 25.59 -7.39 15.67
C THR A 175 24.42 -6.43 15.86
N TYR A 176 24.70 -5.32 16.54
CA TYR A 176 23.72 -4.26 16.82
C TYR A 176 23.16 -3.60 15.54
N LYS A 177 23.87 -3.70 14.40
CA LYS A 177 23.42 -3.20 13.11
C LYS A 177 23.74 -4.22 12.02
N PRO A 178 22.75 -4.98 11.55
CA PRO A 178 22.95 -6.01 10.53
C PRO A 178 23.52 -5.41 9.24
N LYS A 179 24.44 -6.14 8.60
CA LYS A 179 24.94 -5.78 7.27
C LYS A 179 23.86 -6.06 6.22
N PHE A 180 23.84 -5.24 5.18
CA PHE A 180 23.04 -5.48 3.99
C PHE A 180 23.95 -5.79 2.82
N GLU A 181 23.54 -6.73 1.98
CA GLU A 181 24.22 -7.06 0.73
C GLU A 181 23.21 -6.96 -0.41
N ILE A 182 23.60 -6.27 -1.48
CA ILE A 182 22.81 -6.25 -2.71
C ILE A 182 23.03 -7.61 -3.37
N VAL A 183 21.95 -8.37 -3.48
CA VAL A 183 21.94 -9.64 -4.19
C VAL A 183 21.89 -9.29 -5.68
N ARG A 184 22.87 -9.78 -6.46
CA ARG A 184 23.01 -9.48 -7.90
C ARG A 184 23.12 -7.98 -8.20
N PRO A 185 24.24 -7.34 -7.79
CA PRO A 185 24.47 -5.92 -8.04
C PRO A 185 24.43 -5.55 -9.53
N GLU A 186 24.66 -6.51 -10.44
CA GLU A 186 24.55 -6.35 -11.88
C GLU A 186 23.11 -6.14 -12.39
N GLU A 187 22.08 -6.62 -11.68
CA GLU A 187 20.66 -6.45 -12.02
C GLU A 187 20.05 -5.18 -11.38
N ALA A 188 20.74 -4.59 -10.40
CA ALA A 188 20.23 -3.48 -9.60
C ALA A 188 19.80 -2.25 -10.42
N PRO A 189 20.55 -1.81 -11.47
CA PRO A 189 20.13 -0.70 -12.31
C PRO A 189 18.80 -0.98 -13.04
N GLN A 190 18.64 -2.18 -13.60
CA GLN A 190 17.44 -2.55 -14.36
C GLN A 190 16.21 -2.68 -13.45
N ILE A 191 16.37 -3.24 -12.25
CA ILE A 191 15.28 -3.34 -11.26
C ILE A 191 14.83 -1.94 -10.83
N ALA A 192 15.78 -1.06 -10.50
CA ALA A 192 15.46 0.31 -10.12
C ALA A 192 14.79 1.09 -11.27
N GLU A 193 15.28 0.94 -12.50
CA GLU A 193 14.67 1.54 -13.68
C GLU A 193 13.22 1.09 -13.86
N ARG A 194 12.95 -0.23 -13.85
CA ARG A 194 11.57 -0.77 -13.94
C ARG A 194 10.66 -0.17 -12.88
N HIS A 195 11.15 -0.13 -11.64
CA HIS A 195 10.39 0.42 -10.53
C HIS A 195 10.04 1.90 -10.73
N PHE A 196 11.02 2.74 -11.07
CA PHE A 196 10.78 4.19 -11.26
C PHE A 196 9.99 4.49 -12.54
N LEU A 197 10.09 3.66 -13.58
CA LEU A 197 9.23 3.75 -14.76
C LEU A 197 7.76 3.49 -14.40
N ASP A 198 7.49 2.47 -13.58
CA ASP A 198 6.14 2.16 -13.11
C ASP A 198 5.57 3.28 -12.21
N LEU A 199 6.37 3.80 -11.26
CA LEU A 199 5.97 4.98 -10.48
C LEU A 199 5.67 6.18 -11.37
N ARG A 200 6.50 6.44 -12.38
CA ARG A 200 6.29 7.56 -13.29
C ARG A 200 5.03 7.42 -14.13
N LYS A 201 4.69 6.19 -14.52
CA LYS A 201 3.47 5.89 -15.26
C LYS A 201 2.22 6.16 -14.42
N MET A 202 2.26 5.92 -13.12
CA MET A 202 1.12 6.14 -12.23
C MET A 202 0.98 7.55 -11.72
N TYR A 203 2.09 8.16 -11.28
CA TYR A 203 2.06 9.39 -10.48
C TYR A 203 2.69 10.58 -11.20
N GLY A 204 3.27 10.40 -12.39
CA GLY A 204 4.00 11.45 -13.10
C GLY A 204 5.42 11.63 -12.56
N SER A 205 5.86 12.86 -12.29
CA SER A 205 7.22 13.11 -11.80
C SER A 205 7.46 12.42 -10.46
N VAL A 206 8.63 11.82 -10.24
CA VAL A 206 8.95 11.15 -8.97
C VAL A 206 10.17 11.80 -8.33
N LEU A 207 10.02 12.25 -7.09
CA LEU A 207 11.15 12.71 -6.26
C LEU A 207 11.40 11.69 -5.15
N ALA A 208 12.48 10.93 -5.26
CA ALA A 208 12.89 9.99 -4.22
C ALA A 208 13.70 10.70 -3.14
N VAL A 209 13.31 10.52 -1.88
CA VAL A 209 13.96 11.06 -0.70
C VAL A 209 14.49 9.91 0.15
N ASP A 210 15.80 9.88 0.31
CA ASP A 210 16.52 8.93 1.15
C ASP A 210 16.95 9.60 2.46
N LEU A 211 16.32 9.21 3.57
CA LEU A 211 16.65 9.71 4.90
C LEU A 211 17.81 8.90 5.51
N LEU A 212 19.03 9.07 4.97
CA LEU A 212 20.25 8.44 5.49
C LEU A 212 20.74 9.16 6.75
N ASN A 213 20.15 8.86 7.90
CA ASN A 213 20.65 9.41 9.17
C ASN A 213 21.88 8.63 9.67
N LYS A 214 23.04 9.30 9.71
CA LYS A 214 24.28 8.82 10.37
C LYS A 214 24.25 9.00 11.89
N ILE A 215 23.27 9.73 12.43
CA ILE A 215 23.09 10.02 13.86
C ILE A 215 21.71 9.50 14.28
N CYS A 216 21.67 8.42 15.05
CA CYS A 216 20.46 7.92 15.69
C CYS A 216 20.22 8.72 16.98
N GLY A 217 19.01 9.25 17.18
CA GLY A 217 18.70 10.05 18.36
C GLY A 217 17.43 10.88 18.20
N HIS A 218 17.51 12.17 18.48
CA HIS A 218 16.38 13.09 18.53
C HIS A 218 15.84 13.45 17.13
N VAL A 219 14.53 13.66 17.03
CA VAL A 219 13.89 14.24 15.84
C VAL A 219 14.34 15.70 15.75
N HIS A 220 15.20 15.99 14.78
CA HIS A 220 15.63 17.36 14.50
C HIS A 220 14.66 18.00 13.50
N PHE A 221 13.57 18.59 13.99
CA PHE A 221 12.61 19.32 13.15
C PHE A 221 13.28 20.44 12.33
N GLU A 222 14.34 21.04 12.85
CA GLU A 222 15.17 22.01 12.12
C GLU A 222 15.83 21.44 10.85
N ARG A 223 15.99 20.11 10.75
CA ARG A 223 16.49 19.46 9.53
C ARG A 223 15.39 19.22 8.50
N LEU A 224 14.14 19.19 8.93
CA LEU A 224 13.00 19.06 8.03
C LEU A 224 12.77 20.35 7.23
N SER A 225 13.08 21.53 7.79
CA SER A 225 13.01 22.78 7.01
C SER A 225 14.02 22.77 5.86
N PHE A 226 15.25 22.32 6.08
CA PHE A 226 16.24 22.19 5.00
C PHE A 226 15.83 21.18 3.92
N LEU A 227 15.17 20.09 4.31
CA LEU A 227 14.61 19.15 3.34
C LEU A 227 13.45 19.78 2.59
N TYR A 228 12.55 20.45 3.30
CA TYR A 228 11.41 21.17 2.71
C TYR A 228 11.89 22.18 1.68
N ASP A 229 12.88 23.00 2.01
CA ASP A 229 13.44 24.00 1.08
C ASP A 229 14.00 23.34 -0.20
N GLN A 230 14.59 22.15 -0.09
CA GLN A 230 15.09 21.39 -1.26
C GLN A 230 14.00 20.79 -2.12
N ILE A 231 12.85 20.43 -1.54
CA ILE A 231 11.75 19.78 -2.25
C ILE A 231 10.59 20.74 -2.58
N ALA A 232 10.60 21.96 -2.06
CA ALA A 232 9.52 22.94 -2.19
C ALA A 232 9.20 23.23 -3.65
N ASP A 233 10.22 23.47 -4.48
CA ASP A 233 10.04 23.72 -5.92
C ASP A 233 9.35 22.54 -6.62
N PHE A 234 9.69 21.31 -6.22
CA PHE A 234 9.04 20.12 -6.74
C PHE A 234 7.57 20.03 -6.30
N LEU A 235 7.27 20.31 -5.02
CA LEU A 235 5.91 20.29 -4.49
C LEU A 235 5.03 21.34 -5.17
N VAL A 236 5.52 22.57 -5.31
CA VAL A 236 4.79 23.66 -5.99
C VAL A 236 4.55 23.34 -7.46
N LYS A 237 5.55 22.80 -8.15
CA LYS A 237 5.44 22.46 -9.57
C LYS A 237 4.47 21.32 -9.85
N ASN A 238 4.45 20.29 -8.99
CA ASN A 238 3.64 19.08 -9.20
C ASN A 238 2.27 19.15 -8.53
N GLY A 239 2.06 20.09 -7.61
CA GLY A 239 0.76 20.40 -7.03
C GLY A 239 0.14 19.25 -6.25
N TYR A 240 -1.19 19.32 -6.13
CA TYR A 240 -2.06 18.35 -5.47
C TYR A 240 -3.36 18.28 -6.27
N PHE A 241 -4.16 17.24 -6.05
CA PHE A 241 -5.46 17.12 -6.68
C PHE A 241 -6.45 18.09 -6.03
N LEU A 242 -7.17 18.86 -6.84
CA LEU A 242 -8.25 19.73 -6.38
C LEU A 242 -9.42 19.61 -7.36
N LEU A 243 -10.62 19.45 -6.82
CA LEU A 243 -11.87 19.40 -7.57
C LEU A 243 -12.87 20.38 -6.94
N ASN A 244 -13.51 21.20 -7.76
CA ASN A 244 -14.61 22.08 -7.35
C ASN A 244 -15.98 21.52 -7.75
N GLU A 245 -17.05 22.19 -7.33
CA GLU A 245 -18.43 21.80 -7.66
C GLU A 245 -18.75 21.91 -9.16
N GLU A 246 -18.02 22.77 -9.88
CA GLU A 246 -18.17 22.98 -11.33
C GLU A 246 -17.40 21.94 -12.17
N SER A 247 -16.83 20.92 -11.52
CA SER A 247 -15.99 19.87 -12.15
C SER A 247 -14.71 20.37 -12.81
N GLU A 248 -14.26 21.57 -12.46
CA GLU A 248 -12.91 22.03 -12.77
C GLU A 248 -11.91 21.34 -11.84
N LYS A 249 -10.81 20.85 -12.42
CA LYS A 249 -9.80 20.11 -11.68
C LYS A 249 -8.39 20.68 -11.83
N MET A 250 -7.62 20.52 -10.76
CA MET A 250 -6.16 20.52 -10.79
C MET A 250 -5.68 19.11 -10.48
N GLU A 251 -4.62 18.68 -11.18
CA GLU A 251 -4.05 17.36 -11.01
C GLU A 251 -2.73 17.44 -10.25
N GLN A 252 -2.49 16.45 -9.40
CA GLN A 252 -1.17 16.13 -8.91
C GLN A 252 -0.39 15.44 -10.03
N LEU A 253 0.71 16.07 -10.47
CA LEU A 253 1.54 15.65 -11.60
C LEU A 253 2.84 14.95 -11.18
N GLY A 254 3.01 14.74 -9.87
CA GLY A 254 4.20 14.10 -9.32
C GLY A 254 4.03 13.69 -7.87
N VAL A 255 4.90 12.80 -7.41
CA VAL A 255 4.86 12.23 -6.07
C VAL A 255 6.22 12.29 -5.40
N VAL A 256 6.22 12.60 -4.10
CA VAL A 256 7.39 12.40 -3.25
C VAL A 256 7.38 10.97 -2.75
N ARG A 257 8.45 10.24 -3.02
CA ARG A 257 8.68 8.90 -2.52
C ARG A 257 9.67 8.93 -1.38
N THR A 258 9.32 8.39 -0.23
CA THR A 258 10.28 8.13 0.86
C THR A 258 10.77 6.69 0.83
N ASN A 259 12.08 6.52 0.82
CA ASN A 259 12.69 5.19 0.85
C ASN A 259 12.85 4.68 2.29
N CYS A 260 12.53 3.41 2.48
CA CYS A 260 12.59 2.75 3.78
C CYS A 260 13.70 1.72 3.83
N ILE A 261 14.70 2.00 4.67
CA ILE A 261 15.76 1.06 5.01
C ILE A 261 15.47 0.31 6.32
N ASP A 262 14.62 0.87 7.18
CA ASP A 262 14.28 0.32 8.50
C ASP A 262 12.78 0.10 8.68
N CYS A 263 12.45 -1.01 9.35
CA CYS A 263 11.10 -1.37 9.73
C CYS A 263 10.50 -0.26 10.61
N LEU A 264 9.38 0.29 10.15
CA LEU A 264 8.33 0.94 10.94
C LEU A 264 8.58 2.24 11.73
N ASP A 265 9.79 2.64 12.17
CA ASP A 265 9.90 3.73 13.17
C ASP A 265 10.22 5.16 12.68
N ARG A 266 10.56 5.41 11.40
CA ARG A 266 11.19 6.71 11.00
C ARG A 266 10.48 7.56 9.95
N THR A 267 9.32 7.16 9.47
CA THR A 267 8.74 7.68 8.21
C THR A 267 7.34 8.28 8.37
N ASN A 268 6.78 8.28 9.57
CA ASN A 268 5.53 9.00 9.87
C ASN A 268 5.79 10.48 10.24
N ILE A 269 6.96 11.03 9.89
CA ILE A 269 7.38 12.41 10.20
C ILE A 269 7.40 13.30 8.92
N THR A 270 7.28 12.69 7.74
CA THR A 270 7.14 13.32 6.42
C THR A 270 5.73 13.16 5.90
#